data_AF-A0A1C5KQQ2-F1
#
_entry.id   AF-A0A1C5KQQ2-F1
#
_cell.length_a   1.000
_cell.length_b   1.000
_cell.length_c   1.000
_cell.angle_alpha   90.00
_cell.angle_beta   90.00
_cell.angle_gamma   90.00
#
_symmetry.space_group_name_H-M   'P 1'
#
loop_
_entity.id
_entity.type
_entity.pdbx_description
1 polymer ?
#
loop_
_entity_poly.entity_id
_entity_poly.type
_entity_poly.pdbx_seq_one_letter_code
_entity_poly.pdbx_strand_id
1 'polypeptide(L)'
;MGDEYIEFVYGLKCGISEQKIRRDAYAFLDHLESLTEDEDNHFSRADVKDALRALKGDRKRLSTIASREWIEDNTKVTIPANKRNYRKQEAHLYLARRKKEDMKVIGEVVKEGRPTAERTVREWQESHPAGKKADCIRETGLAKHTVYKWWK
;
A
#
# COMPACT_ATOMS: atom_id res chain seq x y z
N MET A 1 -28.74 -5.73 11.65
CA MET A 1 -27.55 -6.21 10.93
C MET A 1 -26.59 -6.56 12.05
N GLY A 2 -26.43 -7.86 12.35
CA GLY A 2 -25.85 -8.31 13.62
C GLY A 2 -24.40 -7.87 13.82
N ASP A 3 -23.95 -7.88 15.06
CA ASP A 3 -22.59 -7.46 15.46
C ASP A 3 -21.51 -8.43 14.95
N GLU A 4 -21.91 -9.65 14.59
CA GLU A 4 -21.05 -10.77 14.15
C GLU A 4 -20.42 -10.56 12.76
N TYR A 5 -20.92 -9.58 12.00
CA TYR A 5 -20.53 -9.34 10.61
C TYR A 5 -19.22 -8.55 10.48
N ILE A 6 -18.74 -7.99 11.58
CA ILE A 6 -17.78 -6.89 11.59
C ILE A 6 -16.35 -7.40 11.50
N GLU A 7 -16.05 -8.52 12.16
CA GLU A 7 -14.72 -9.13 12.18
C GLU A 7 -14.27 -9.60 10.78
N PHE A 8 -15.21 -10.15 10.01
CA PHE A 8 -14.98 -10.61 8.64
C PHE A 8 -14.62 -9.47 7.68
N VAL A 9 -15.29 -8.33 7.83
CA VAL A 9 -15.03 -7.14 7.01
C VAL A 9 -13.66 -6.55 7.34
N TYR A 10 -13.28 -6.55 8.62
CA TYR A 10 -11.96 -6.10 9.05
C TYR A 10 -10.83 -7.00 8.51
N GLY A 11 -10.99 -8.32 8.60
CA GLY A 11 -10.01 -9.27 8.05
C GLY A 11 -9.72 -9.05 6.56
N LEU A 12 -10.75 -8.76 5.76
CA LEU A 12 -10.56 -8.41 4.35
C LEU A 12 -9.83 -7.07 4.16
N LYS A 13 -10.11 -6.05 4.98
CA LYS A 13 -9.38 -4.77 4.94
C LYS A 13 -7.90 -4.92 5.25
N CYS A 14 -7.55 -5.87 6.11
CA CYS A 14 -6.16 -6.21 6.45
C CYS A 14 -5.44 -7.04 5.38
N GLY A 15 -6.09 -7.36 4.24
CA GLY A 15 -5.49 -8.13 3.15
C GLY A 15 -5.39 -9.64 3.44
N ILE A 16 -6.14 -10.15 4.41
CA ILE A 16 -6.19 -11.57 4.74
C ILE A 16 -7.05 -12.29 3.70
N SER A 17 -6.64 -13.50 3.27
CA SER A 17 -7.41 -14.28 2.31
C SER A 17 -8.75 -14.75 2.90
N GLU A 18 -9.79 -14.80 2.09
CA GLU A 18 -11.13 -15.26 2.50
C GLU A 18 -11.09 -16.67 3.12
N GLN A 19 -10.24 -17.56 2.60
CA GLN A 19 -10.03 -18.90 3.15
C GLN A 19 -9.52 -18.88 4.59
N LYS A 20 -8.57 -17.98 4.88
CA LYS A 20 -8.01 -17.82 6.22
C LYS A 20 -9.02 -17.20 7.16
N ILE A 21 -9.73 -16.15 6.72
CA ILE A 21 -10.81 -15.52 7.50
C ILE A 21 -11.89 -16.55 7.86
N ARG A 22 -12.33 -17.36 6.89
CA ARG A 22 -13.32 -18.41 7.12
C ARG A 22 -12.86 -19.42 8.16
N ARG A 23 -11.63 -19.94 8.02
CA ARG A 23 -11.09 -20.93 8.95
C ARG A 23 -10.97 -20.36 10.36
N ASP A 24 -10.44 -19.15 10.48
CA ASP A 24 -10.20 -18.51 11.76
C ASP A 24 -11.56 -18.21 12.44
N ALA A 25 -12.57 -17.74 11.71
CA ALA A 25 -13.89 -17.50 12.29
C ALA A 25 -14.61 -18.76 12.78
N TYR A 26 -14.50 -19.90 12.07
CA TYR A 26 -15.01 -21.17 12.60
C TYR A 26 -14.22 -21.67 13.83
N ALA A 27 -12.93 -21.30 13.95
CA ALA A 27 -12.12 -21.64 15.12
C ALA A 27 -12.48 -20.80 16.36
N PHE A 28 -13.00 -19.58 16.15
CA PHE A 28 -13.48 -18.71 17.22
C PHE A 28 -14.93 -18.99 17.65
N LEU A 29 -15.64 -19.89 16.97
CA LEU A 29 -17.04 -20.19 17.24
C LEU A 29 -17.31 -20.48 18.73
N ASP A 30 -16.57 -21.42 19.32
CA ASP A 30 -16.75 -21.83 20.71
C ASP A 30 -16.40 -20.69 21.69
N HIS A 31 -15.48 -19.80 21.30
CA HIS A 31 -15.13 -18.64 22.11
C HIS A 31 -16.21 -17.56 22.06
N LEU A 32 -16.72 -17.24 20.87
CA LEU A 32 -17.78 -16.25 20.69
C LEU A 32 -19.09 -16.70 21.35
N GLU A 33 -19.40 -18.00 21.26
CA GLU A 33 -20.53 -18.62 21.95
C GLU A 33 -20.35 -18.68 23.48
N SER A 34 -19.11 -18.64 23.99
CA SER A 34 -18.89 -18.52 25.43
C SER A 34 -19.08 -17.09 25.96
N LEU A 35 -19.16 -16.11 25.07
CA LEU A 35 -19.34 -14.69 25.40
C LEU A 35 -20.80 -14.23 25.26
N THR A 36 -21.69 -15.08 24.74
CA THR A 36 -23.12 -14.81 24.64
C THR A 36 -23.76 -14.85 26.02
N GLU A 37 -24.30 -13.71 26.46
CA GLU A 37 -24.99 -13.56 27.75
C GLU A 37 -26.51 -13.77 27.64
N ASP A 38 -27.06 -13.80 26.41
CA ASP A 38 -28.48 -13.92 26.11
C ASP A 38 -28.81 -15.34 25.64
N GLU A 39 -29.62 -16.07 26.41
CA GLU A 39 -30.02 -17.46 26.09
C GLU A 39 -30.91 -17.56 24.84
N ASP A 40 -31.55 -16.47 24.41
CA ASP A 40 -32.36 -16.47 23.19
C ASP A 40 -31.55 -16.12 21.93
N ASN A 41 -30.27 -15.72 22.09
CA ASN A 41 -29.41 -15.27 20.99
C ASN A 41 -28.01 -15.88 21.07
N HIS A 42 -27.93 -17.20 20.84
CA HIS A 42 -26.68 -17.96 20.75
C HIS A 42 -25.90 -17.70 19.46
N PHE A 43 -24.57 -17.58 19.56
CA PHE A 43 -23.65 -17.45 18.44
C PHE A 43 -23.41 -18.83 17.80
N SER A 44 -23.92 -19.03 16.60
CA SER A 44 -23.97 -20.33 15.96
C SER A 44 -23.18 -20.41 14.66
N ARG A 45 -23.10 -21.61 14.09
CA ARG A 45 -22.51 -21.79 12.75
C ARG A 45 -23.32 -21.11 11.65
N ALA A 46 -24.60 -20.78 11.89
CA ALA A 46 -25.44 -20.07 10.93
C ALA A 46 -24.95 -18.62 10.78
N ASP A 47 -24.58 -18.00 11.89
CA ASP A 47 -24.08 -16.64 11.98
C ASP A 47 -22.79 -16.45 11.19
N VAL A 48 -21.84 -17.38 11.36
CA VAL A 48 -20.61 -17.45 10.56
C VAL A 48 -20.90 -17.58 9.07
N LYS A 49 -21.93 -18.36 8.68
CA LYS A 49 -22.31 -18.54 7.27
C LYS A 49 -22.99 -17.31 6.70
N ASP A 50 -23.85 -16.65 7.47
CA ASP A 50 -24.57 -15.46 7.04
C ASP A 50 -23.63 -14.25 6.96
N ALA A 51 -22.68 -14.13 7.88
CA ALA A 51 -21.58 -13.16 7.79
C ALA A 51 -20.76 -13.33 6.50
N LEU A 52 -20.37 -14.57 6.17
CA LEU A 52 -19.66 -14.87 4.92
C LEU A 52 -20.49 -14.61 3.66
N ARG A 53 -21.81 -14.84 3.71
CA ARG A 53 -22.72 -14.59 2.59
C ARG A 53 -22.88 -13.09 2.34
N ALA A 54 -23.07 -12.30 3.39
CA ALA A 54 -23.13 -10.84 3.31
C ALA A 54 -21.81 -10.23 2.78
N LEU A 55 -20.68 -10.78 3.20
CA LEU A 55 -19.35 -10.37 2.72
C LEU A 55 -19.18 -10.52 1.20
N LYS A 56 -19.77 -11.56 0.61
CA LYS A 56 -19.74 -11.82 -0.84
C LYS A 56 -20.67 -10.90 -1.63
N GLY A 57 -21.85 -10.61 -1.10
CA GLY A 57 -22.86 -9.76 -1.76
C GLY A 57 -22.51 -8.28 -1.77
N ASP A 58 -21.93 -7.77 -0.68
CA ASP A 58 -21.80 -6.32 -0.44
C ASP A 58 -20.36 -5.85 -0.20
N ARG A 59 -19.35 -6.59 -0.69
CA ARG A 59 -17.92 -6.35 -0.42
C ARG A 59 -17.48 -4.89 -0.58
N LYS A 60 -17.99 -4.19 -1.60
CA LYS A 60 -17.66 -2.78 -1.91
C LYS A 60 -18.36 -1.77 -0.99
N ARG A 61 -19.58 -2.12 -0.52
CA ARG A 61 -20.33 -1.31 0.46
C ARG A 61 -19.75 -1.49 1.85
N LEU A 62 -19.49 -2.73 2.26
CA LEU A 62 -18.91 -3.07 3.56
C LEU A 62 -17.51 -2.49 3.75
N SER A 63 -16.66 -2.48 2.71
CA SER A 63 -15.34 -1.82 2.78
C SER A 63 -15.45 -0.31 3.02
N THR A 64 -16.56 0.30 2.61
CA THR A 64 -16.79 1.75 2.73
C THR A 64 -17.44 2.09 4.07
N ILE A 65 -18.39 1.28 4.54
CA ILE A 65 -19.18 1.51 5.76
C ILE A 65 -18.41 1.12 7.02
N ALA A 66 -17.60 0.05 6.99
CA ALA A 66 -16.89 -0.45 8.16
C ALA A 66 -15.65 0.41 8.49
N SER A 67 -15.85 1.69 8.80
CA SER A 67 -14.79 2.56 9.33
C SER A 67 -14.23 1.99 10.63
N ARG A 68 -13.03 2.43 11.04
CA ARG A 68 -12.43 1.99 12.31
C ARG A 68 -13.38 2.28 13.48
N GLU A 69 -13.92 3.50 13.53
CA GLU A 69 -14.87 3.95 14.55
C GLU A 69 -16.13 3.09 14.57
N TRP A 70 -16.72 2.84 13.38
CA TRP A 70 -17.91 1.99 13.28
C TRP A 70 -17.65 0.56 13.77
N ILE A 71 -16.45 0.00 13.52
CA ILE A 71 -16.09 -1.32 14.04
C ILE A 71 -15.93 -1.29 15.56
N GLU A 72 -15.23 -0.29 16.11
CA GLU A 72 -15.01 -0.14 17.55
C GLU A 72 -16.35 -0.02 18.31
N ASP A 73 -17.28 0.78 17.79
CA ASP A 73 -18.59 1.04 18.40
C ASP A 73 -19.47 -0.22 18.50
N ASN A 74 -19.39 -1.11 17.51
CA ASN A 74 -20.25 -2.29 17.43
C ASN A 74 -19.59 -3.57 17.98
N THR A 75 -18.24 -3.65 18.01
CA THR A 75 -17.54 -4.88 18.48
C THR A 75 -16.95 -4.74 19.88
N LYS A 76 -16.95 -3.54 20.47
CA LYS A 76 -16.23 -3.22 21.72
C LYS A 76 -14.71 -3.55 21.67
N VAL A 77 -14.17 -3.88 20.49
CA VAL A 77 -12.75 -4.13 20.27
C VAL A 77 -12.07 -2.81 19.94
N THR A 78 -11.06 -2.42 20.73
CA THR A 78 -10.27 -1.22 20.46
C THR A 78 -9.23 -1.50 19.38
N ILE A 79 -9.27 -0.76 18.26
CA ILE A 79 -8.34 -0.87 17.14
C ILE A 79 -7.41 0.34 17.15
N PRO A 80 -6.11 0.21 17.48
CA PRO A 80 -5.23 1.38 17.55
C PRO A 80 -5.13 2.08 16.19
N ALA A 81 -5.29 3.40 16.18
CA ALA A 81 -5.08 4.20 14.98
C ALA A 81 -3.63 4.07 14.51
N ASN A 82 -3.43 3.78 13.22
CA ASN A 82 -2.09 3.78 12.63
C ASN A 82 -1.53 5.20 12.67
N LYS A 83 -0.59 5.46 13.58
CA LYS A 83 0.06 6.76 13.69
C LYS A 83 1.19 6.85 12.67
N ARG A 84 1.12 7.85 11.80
CA ARG A 84 2.30 8.27 11.04
C ARG A 84 3.40 8.63 12.05
N ASN A 85 4.65 8.31 11.73
CA ASN A 85 5.81 8.53 12.60
C ASN A 85 6.17 10.03 12.83
N TYR A 86 5.29 10.97 12.51
CA TYR A 86 5.44 12.44 12.58
C TYR A 86 6.78 12.97 12.05
N ARG A 87 7.49 12.20 11.21
CA ARG A 87 8.78 12.61 10.67
C ARG A 87 8.55 13.78 9.73
N LYS A 88 9.29 14.88 9.97
CA LYS A 88 9.36 15.99 9.03
C LYS A 88 9.88 15.48 7.67
N GLN A 89 9.47 16.14 6.59
CA GLN A 89 9.84 15.78 5.22
C GLN A 89 11.36 15.66 5.05
N GLU A 90 12.13 16.54 5.68
CA GLU A 90 13.59 16.50 5.66
C GLU A 90 14.16 15.20 6.22
N ALA A 91 13.68 14.77 7.40
CA ALA A 91 14.13 13.52 8.01
C ALA A 91 13.74 12.30 7.17
N HIS A 92 12.57 12.33 6.53
CA HIS A 92 12.14 11.28 5.61
C HIS A 92 13.07 11.19 4.38
N LEU A 93 13.35 12.33 3.74
CA LEU A 93 14.24 12.40 2.58
C LEU A 93 15.68 12.02 2.93
N TYR A 94 16.16 12.43 4.11
CA TYR A 94 17.48 12.05 4.60
C TYR A 94 17.62 10.52 4.70
N LEU A 95 16.67 9.86 5.35
CA LEU A 95 16.69 8.39 5.51
C LEU A 95 16.57 7.67 4.16
N ALA A 96 15.69 8.16 3.28
CA ALA A 96 15.52 7.58 1.94
C ALA A 96 16.80 7.68 1.11
N ARG A 97 17.47 8.84 1.13
CA ARG A 97 18.75 9.05 0.45
C ARG A 97 19.85 8.20 1.05
N ARG A 98 19.94 8.13 2.39
CA ARG A 98 20.98 7.33 3.06
C ARG A 98 20.86 5.85 2.73
N LYS A 99 19.64 5.29 2.82
CA LYS A 99 19.38 3.91 2.40
C LYS A 99 19.81 3.65 0.97
N LYS A 100 19.55 4.60 0.06
CA LYS A 100 19.97 4.50 -1.35
C LYS A 100 21.49 4.43 -1.49
N GLU A 101 22.23 5.25 -0.73
CA GLU A 101 23.69 5.21 -0.73
C GLU A 101 24.23 3.92 -0.12
N ASP A 102 23.65 3.44 0.98
CA ASP A 102 24.04 2.18 1.61
C ASP A 102 23.86 0.99 0.65
N MET A 103 22.75 0.98 -0.11
CA MET A 103 22.49 -0.02 -1.16
C MET A 103 23.57 -0.02 -2.26
N LYS A 104 24.14 1.15 -2.61
CA LYS A 104 25.26 1.22 -3.56
C LYS A 104 26.52 0.61 -2.97
N VAL A 105 26.81 0.87 -1.70
CA VAL A 105 28.01 0.36 -1.02
C VAL A 105 28.01 -1.17 -1.00
N ILE A 106 26.85 -1.79 -0.76
CA ILE A 106 26.70 -3.25 -0.76
C ILE A 106 26.58 -3.85 -2.17
N GLY A 107 26.68 -3.05 -3.22
CA GLY A 107 26.64 -3.50 -4.62
C GLY A 107 25.24 -3.89 -5.12
N GLU A 108 24.17 -3.51 -4.42
CA GLU A 108 22.81 -3.74 -4.90
C GLU A 108 22.47 -2.82 -6.08
N VAL A 109 21.62 -3.31 -6.98
CA VAL A 109 21.19 -2.54 -8.16
C VAL A 109 20.26 -1.41 -7.74
N VAL A 110 20.81 -0.20 -7.69
CA VAL A 110 20.05 1.01 -7.37
C VAL A 110 19.63 1.72 -8.66
N LYS A 111 18.32 1.88 -8.87
CA LYS A 111 17.79 2.71 -9.97
C LYS A 111 18.04 4.20 -9.65
N GLU A 112 18.92 4.84 -10.41
CA GLU A 112 19.27 6.26 -10.27
C GLU A 112 18.19 7.25 -10.78
N GLY A 113 16.99 6.76 -11.09
CA GLY A 113 15.94 7.55 -11.71
C GLY A 113 16.28 7.94 -13.15
N ARG A 114 15.43 8.79 -13.74
CA ARG A 114 15.64 9.29 -15.11
C ARG A 114 16.84 10.25 -15.12
N PRO A 115 17.83 10.07 -16.01
CA PRO A 115 18.89 11.05 -16.21
C PRO A 115 18.32 12.44 -16.47
N THR A 116 18.99 13.49 -15.97
CA THR A 116 18.64 14.85 -16.35
C THR A 116 19.04 15.08 -17.80
N ALA A 117 18.30 15.95 -18.50
CA ALA A 117 18.63 16.27 -19.88
C ALA A 117 20.05 16.86 -20.02
N GLU A 118 20.52 17.62 -19.02
CA GLU A 118 21.90 18.10 -18.96
C GLU A 118 22.91 16.93 -18.93
N ARG A 119 22.69 15.95 -18.04
CA ARG A 119 23.59 14.79 -17.92
C ARG A 119 23.60 14.00 -19.24
N THR A 120 22.44 13.76 -19.83
CA THR A 120 22.34 13.07 -21.13
C THR A 120 23.07 13.81 -22.25
N VAL A 121 22.93 15.14 -22.34
CA VAL A 121 23.64 15.93 -23.37
C VAL A 121 25.15 15.88 -23.14
N ARG A 122 25.61 16.02 -21.88
CA ARG A 122 27.03 15.97 -21.54
C ARG A 122 27.67 14.60 -21.84
N GLU A 123 27.04 13.51 -21.39
CA GLU A 123 27.52 12.14 -21.65
C GLU A 123 27.54 11.84 -23.16
N TRP A 124 26.58 12.39 -23.92
CA TRP A 124 26.57 12.29 -25.38
C TRP A 124 27.73 13.07 -26.01
N GLN A 125 28.02 14.30 -25.56
CA GLN A 125 29.16 15.09 -26.05
C GLN A 125 30.51 14.44 -25.74
N GLU A 126 30.66 13.83 -24.56
CA GLU A 126 31.87 13.11 -24.15
C GLU A 126 32.13 11.87 -25.04
N SER A 127 31.08 11.17 -25.46
CA SER A 127 31.16 10.03 -26.38
C SER A 127 31.27 10.43 -27.86
N HIS A 128 30.85 11.66 -28.21
CA HIS A 128 30.84 12.18 -29.57
C HIS A 128 31.57 13.54 -29.66
N PRO A 129 32.90 13.56 -29.52
CA PRO A 129 33.67 14.81 -29.48
C PRO A 129 33.59 15.64 -30.77
N ALA A 130 33.28 15.02 -31.91
CA ALA A 130 33.02 15.70 -33.20
C ALA A 130 31.52 15.85 -33.53
N GLY A 131 30.63 15.44 -32.62
CA GLY A 131 29.20 15.41 -32.82
C GLY A 131 28.56 16.80 -32.88
N LYS A 132 27.51 16.96 -33.67
CA LYS A 132 26.78 18.23 -33.79
C LYS A 132 25.50 18.19 -32.96
N LYS A 133 24.96 19.37 -32.63
CA LYS A 133 23.67 19.54 -31.94
C LYS A 133 22.54 18.73 -32.58
N ALA A 134 22.51 18.67 -33.91
CA ALA A 134 21.51 17.93 -34.67
C ALA A 134 21.58 16.41 -34.45
N ASP A 135 22.80 15.86 -34.35
CA ASP A 135 23.01 14.43 -34.10
C ASP A 135 22.57 14.07 -32.68
N CYS A 136 22.92 14.89 -31.69
CA CYS A 136 22.44 14.70 -30.32
C CYS A 136 20.91 14.75 -30.23
N ILE A 137 20.24 15.69 -30.90
CA ILE A 137 18.75 15.74 -30.92
C ILE A 137 18.17 14.44 -31.49
N ARG A 138 18.74 13.93 -32.58
CA ARG A 138 18.28 12.72 -33.26
C ARG A 138 18.51 11.46 -32.41
N GLU A 139 19.66 11.35 -31.76
CA GLU A 139 20.04 10.15 -31.01
C GLU A 139 19.47 10.12 -29.59
N THR A 140 19.42 11.27 -28.91
CA THR A 140 18.89 11.37 -27.54
C THR A 140 17.37 11.55 -27.50
N GLY A 141 16.74 11.94 -28.61
CA GLY A 141 15.32 12.27 -28.69
C GLY A 141 14.93 13.51 -27.89
N LEU A 142 15.91 14.29 -27.40
CA LEU A 142 15.66 15.52 -26.65
C LEU A 142 15.16 16.63 -27.58
N ALA A 143 14.24 17.47 -27.08
CA ALA A 143 13.75 18.61 -27.83
C ALA A 143 14.89 19.59 -28.16
N LYS A 144 14.81 20.23 -29.34
CA LYS A 144 15.83 21.19 -29.82
C LYS A 144 16.22 22.23 -28.77
N HIS A 145 15.24 22.87 -28.14
CA HIS A 145 15.50 23.91 -27.14
C HIS A 145 16.24 23.36 -25.90
N THR A 146 16.03 22.09 -25.55
CA THR A 146 16.70 21.44 -24.42
C THR A 146 18.16 21.16 -24.74
N VAL A 147 18.45 20.60 -25.92
CA VAL A 147 19.84 20.35 -26.35
C VAL A 147 20.61 21.66 -26.46
N TYR A 148 20.03 22.68 -27.10
CA TYR A 148 20.69 23.98 -27.24
C TYR A 148 20.96 24.68 -25.91
N LYS A 149 20.09 24.50 -24.90
CA LYS A 149 20.28 25.05 -23.56
C LYS A 149 21.50 24.46 -22.84
N TRP A 150 21.76 23.17 -23.04
CA TRP A 150 22.80 22.44 -22.30
C TRP A 150 24.08 22.19 -23.10
N TRP A 151 24.10 22.59 -24.38
CA TRP A 151 25.28 22.46 -25.23
C TRP A 151 26.32 23.51 -24.85
N LYS A 152 27.42 23.06 -24.24
CA LYS A 152 28.61 23.87 -23.98
C LYS A 152 29.59 23.81 -25.13
#